data_AF-A0A7C1SVR4-F1
#
_entry.id   AF-A0A7C1SVR4-F1
#
_cell.length_a   1.000
_cell.length_b   1.000
_cell.length_c   1.000
_cell.angle_alpha   90.00
_cell.angle_beta   90.00
_cell.angle_gamma   90.00
#
_symmetry.space_group_name_H-M   'P 1'
#
loop_
_entity.id
_entity.type
_entity.pdbx_description
1 polymer ?
#
loop_
_entity_poly.entity_id
_entity_poly.type
_entity_poly.pdbx_seq_one_letter_code
_entity_poly.pdbx_strand_id
1 'polypeptide(L)'
;NLIGIYLVYSDNNVIYNNTILYHDLGILLLSDSDRNKIWENYVYINTNVSISISSATCNENNIERNIIVNDGGKFISDFGTDTLINLNYFGKTPPSFVINVIAQSFSSIIFNITIKISSELNFGTRELSIQMWWNGILVPSNDIEDIGNSLFNISLTPIFVEPGENPILLNMTLGAPYHKDKYYQTLIAVEQESESVSISDFLFIEIKGQSFSMEEFNITFYIFNESSQGIDSVTIQMWWNGSDVSSSVHNLGSGLYFVSLEPITVIPGEDPILLEMNISATGYEEKSFGTYITVDPDVILGDDSTGGEEIPGYSIFFIGLTAVGTIGLIYVIFKRKQQI
;
A
#
# COMPACT_ATOMS: atom_id res chain seq x y z
N ASN A 1 -18.29 -42.19 -27.50
CA ASN A 1 -19.48 -42.11 -26.61
C ASN A 1 -20.19 -40.80 -26.89
N LEU A 2 -21.38 -40.88 -27.48
CA LEU A 2 -22.08 -39.71 -28.03
C LEU A 2 -22.67 -38.80 -26.95
N ILE A 3 -23.21 -39.35 -25.85
CA ILE A 3 -23.91 -38.57 -24.81
C ILE A 3 -23.45 -39.06 -23.42
N GLY A 4 -23.31 -38.14 -22.46
CA GLY A 4 -23.04 -38.45 -21.05
C GLY A 4 -24.33 -38.83 -20.28
N ILE A 5 -25.23 -37.86 -20.09
CA ILE A 5 -26.55 -38.05 -19.46
C ILE A 5 -27.64 -37.70 -20.47
N TYR A 6 -28.68 -38.52 -20.54
CA TYR A 6 -29.76 -38.38 -21.52
C TYR A 6 -31.13 -38.53 -20.86
N LEU A 7 -31.98 -37.51 -21.00
CA LEU A 7 -33.37 -37.48 -20.54
C LEU A 7 -34.29 -37.33 -21.75
N VAL A 8 -35.37 -38.13 -21.77
CA VAL A 8 -36.43 -38.07 -22.78
C VAL A 8 -37.76 -38.31 -22.10
N TYR A 9 -38.79 -37.52 -22.42
CA TYR A 9 -40.13 -37.65 -21.83
C TYR A 9 -40.07 -37.70 -20.29
N SER A 10 -39.22 -36.86 -19.69
CA SER A 10 -38.79 -36.97 -18.30
C SER A 10 -38.89 -35.63 -17.59
N ASP A 11 -39.87 -35.50 -16.71
CA ASP A 11 -40.14 -34.25 -16.00
C ASP A 11 -39.71 -34.29 -14.53
N ASN A 12 -39.44 -33.12 -13.95
CA ASN A 12 -39.20 -32.93 -12.51
C ASN A 12 -38.01 -33.71 -11.93
N ASN A 13 -36.97 -33.95 -12.72
CA ASN A 13 -35.75 -34.63 -12.26
C ASN A 13 -34.70 -33.65 -11.75
N VAL A 14 -33.79 -34.14 -10.91
CA VAL A 14 -32.61 -33.41 -10.45
C VAL A 14 -31.35 -34.15 -10.89
N ILE A 15 -30.55 -33.52 -11.72
CA ILE A 15 -29.23 -34.00 -12.15
C ILE A 15 -28.19 -33.22 -11.35
N TYR A 16 -27.54 -33.86 -10.39
CA TYR A 16 -26.62 -33.18 -9.49
C TYR A 16 -25.34 -33.96 -9.17
N ASN A 17 -24.26 -33.23 -8.94
CA ASN A 17 -22.96 -33.75 -8.52
C ASN A 17 -22.39 -34.85 -9.45
N ASN A 18 -22.64 -34.72 -10.75
CA ASN A 18 -22.06 -35.63 -11.75
C ASN A 18 -20.78 -35.05 -12.34
N THR A 19 -19.85 -35.95 -12.68
CA THR A 19 -18.66 -35.65 -13.48
C THR A 19 -18.81 -36.28 -14.85
N ILE A 20 -18.84 -35.46 -15.90
CA ILE A 20 -19.03 -35.90 -17.28
C ILE A 20 -17.80 -35.48 -18.09
N LEU A 21 -17.03 -36.46 -18.56
CA LEU A 21 -15.74 -36.22 -19.24
C LEU A 21 -15.73 -36.86 -20.64
N TYR A 22 -15.26 -36.14 -21.66
CA TYR A 22 -14.94 -36.69 -22.98
C TYR A 22 -16.13 -37.30 -23.77
N HIS A 23 -17.28 -36.64 -23.75
CA HIS A 23 -18.46 -36.99 -24.59
C HIS A 23 -18.72 -35.93 -25.68
N ASP A 24 -19.45 -36.31 -26.73
CA ASP A 24 -19.89 -35.32 -27.74
C ASP A 24 -20.95 -34.38 -27.18
N LEU A 25 -21.92 -34.93 -26.46
CA LEU A 25 -22.94 -34.21 -25.71
C LEU A 25 -22.76 -34.53 -24.22
N GLY A 26 -22.68 -33.52 -23.35
CA GLY A 26 -22.56 -33.75 -21.91
C GLY A 26 -23.88 -34.22 -21.31
N ILE A 27 -24.85 -33.31 -21.20
CA ILE A 27 -26.22 -33.59 -20.72
C ILE A 27 -27.19 -33.21 -21.84
N LEU A 28 -28.10 -34.12 -22.20
CA LEU A 28 -29.10 -33.90 -23.24
C LEU A 28 -30.52 -34.09 -22.66
N LEU A 29 -31.33 -33.04 -22.75
CA LEU A 29 -32.78 -33.09 -22.57
C LEU A 29 -33.44 -33.07 -23.94
N LEU A 30 -34.28 -34.06 -24.19
CA LEU A 30 -35.04 -34.24 -25.43
C LEU A 30 -36.52 -34.42 -25.10
N SER A 31 -37.40 -33.97 -26.00
CA SER A 31 -38.85 -34.24 -26.07
C SER A 31 -39.60 -34.30 -24.73
N ASP A 32 -40.43 -33.29 -24.46
CA ASP A 32 -41.26 -33.18 -23.25
C ASP A 32 -40.49 -33.56 -21.96
N SER A 33 -39.39 -32.85 -21.70
CA SER A 33 -38.58 -33.02 -20.48
C SER A 33 -38.58 -31.71 -19.69
N ASP A 34 -39.63 -31.53 -18.90
CA ASP A 34 -39.99 -30.26 -18.29
C ASP A 34 -39.54 -30.19 -16.82
N ARG A 35 -39.31 -28.97 -16.32
CA ARG A 35 -39.06 -28.70 -14.89
C ARG A 35 -37.89 -29.47 -14.29
N ASN A 36 -36.91 -29.85 -15.10
CA ASN A 36 -35.72 -30.52 -14.61
C ASN A 36 -34.71 -29.49 -14.07
N LYS A 37 -33.97 -29.88 -13.02
CA LYS A 37 -32.92 -29.09 -12.42
C LYS A 37 -31.56 -29.74 -12.68
N ILE A 38 -30.70 -29.06 -13.42
CA ILE A 38 -29.31 -29.44 -13.68
C ILE A 38 -28.42 -28.57 -12.80
N TRP A 39 -27.90 -29.13 -11.71
CA TRP A 39 -27.31 -28.36 -10.63
C TRP A 39 -26.00 -28.93 -10.10
N GLU A 40 -24.96 -28.11 -9.96
CA GLU A 40 -23.65 -28.53 -9.39
C GLU A 40 -23.03 -29.75 -10.10
N ASN A 41 -23.08 -29.78 -11.43
CA ASN A 41 -22.36 -30.79 -12.21
C ASN A 41 -21.05 -30.22 -12.78
N TYR A 42 -20.04 -31.08 -12.92
CA TYR A 42 -18.82 -30.80 -13.67
C TYR A 42 -18.90 -31.45 -15.05
N VAL A 43 -18.96 -30.61 -16.09
CA VAL A 43 -19.07 -31.05 -17.47
C VAL A 43 -17.84 -30.59 -18.23
N TYR A 44 -16.93 -31.52 -18.52
CA TYR A 44 -15.73 -31.29 -19.32
C TYR A 44 -15.84 -32.05 -20.63
N ILE A 45 -16.18 -31.35 -21.71
CA ILE A 45 -16.32 -31.96 -23.03
C ILE A 45 -15.62 -31.09 -24.08
N ASN A 46 -15.09 -31.70 -25.13
CA ASN A 46 -14.19 -31.00 -26.06
C ASN A 46 -14.65 -31.00 -27.52
N THR A 47 -15.89 -31.43 -27.81
CA THR A 47 -16.28 -31.68 -29.22
C THR A 47 -17.56 -30.98 -29.67
N ASN A 48 -18.71 -31.05 -28.97
CA ASN A 48 -19.96 -30.45 -29.48
C ASN A 48 -20.75 -29.58 -28.49
N VAL A 49 -21.51 -30.13 -27.53
CA VAL A 49 -22.29 -29.28 -26.60
C VAL A 49 -22.42 -29.85 -25.20
N SER A 50 -22.18 -29.01 -24.19
CA SER A 50 -22.01 -29.50 -22.82
C SER A 50 -23.35 -29.78 -22.17
N ILE A 51 -24.31 -28.88 -22.33
CA ILE A 51 -25.72 -29.11 -21.97
C ILE A 51 -26.60 -28.73 -23.16
N SER A 52 -27.43 -29.64 -23.61
CA SER A 52 -28.35 -29.42 -24.72
C SER A 52 -29.79 -29.65 -24.27
N ILE A 53 -30.62 -28.61 -24.42
CA ILE A 53 -32.08 -28.73 -24.43
C ILE A 53 -32.49 -28.67 -25.90
N SER A 54 -32.91 -29.81 -26.44
CA SER A 54 -32.94 -30.03 -27.89
C SER A 54 -34.30 -29.78 -28.55
N SER A 55 -35.34 -29.46 -27.78
CA SER A 55 -36.70 -29.25 -28.28
C SER A 55 -37.40 -28.10 -27.54
N ALA A 56 -38.22 -27.35 -28.28
CA ALA A 56 -39.13 -26.31 -27.74
C ALA A 56 -40.26 -26.87 -26.88
N THR A 57 -40.38 -28.19 -26.81
CA THR A 57 -41.29 -28.88 -25.91
C THR A 57 -40.70 -29.10 -24.52
N CYS A 58 -39.43 -28.75 -24.28
CA CYS A 58 -38.81 -28.85 -22.96
C CYS A 58 -38.94 -27.51 -22.25
N ASN A 59 -39.74 -27.44 -21.19
CA ASN A 59 -40.19 -26.20 -20.59
C ASN A 59 -39.73 -26.06 -19.13
N GLU A 60 -39.54 -24.82 -18.67
CA GLU A 60 -39.32 -24.49 -17.25
C GLU A 60 -38.09 -25.20 -16.63
N ASN A 61 -37.08 -25.53 -17.43
CA ASN A 61 -35.86 -26.20 -16.94
C ASN A 61 -34.92 -25.21 -16.25
N ASN A 62 -34.15 -25.65 -15.26
CA ASN A 62 -33.18 -24.82 -14.54
C ASN A 62 -31.77 -25.41 -14.62
N ILE A 63 -30.82 -24.62 -15.13
CA ILE A 63 -29.39 -24.94 -15.23
C ILE A 63 -28.63 -23.99 -14.31
N GLU A 64 -28.13 -24.49 -13.18
CA GLU A 64 -27.54 -23.66 -12.13
C GLU A 64 -26.24 -24.21 -11.54
N ARG A 65 -25.24 -23.37 -11.24
CA ARG A 65 -24.02 -23.74 -10.49
C ARG A 65 -23.22 -24.90 -11.08
N ASN A 66 -23.33 -25.12 -12.40
CA ASN A 66 -22.53 -26.11 -13.10
C ASN A 66 -21.18 -25.50 -13.48
N ILE A 67 -20.14 -26.32 -13.48
CA ILE A 67 -18.81 -25.98 -13.98
C ILE A 67 -18.69 -26.61 -15.37
N ILE A 68 -18.78 -25.77 -16.40
CA ILE A 68 -18.83 -26.20 -17.79
C ILE A 68 -17.55 -25.78 -18.49
N VAL A 69 -16.74 -26.77 -18.83
CA VAL A 69 -15.47 -26.58 -19.50
C VAL A 69 -15.54 -27.19 -20.90
N ASN A 70 -15.36 -26.37 -21.91
CA ASN A 70 -15.44 -26.80 -23.31
C ASN A 70 -14.51 -26.00 -24.22
N ASP A 71 -13.66 -26.72 -24.96
CA ASP A 71 -12.73 -26.16 -25.94
C ASP A 71 -12.99 -26.69 -27.35
N GLY A 72 -14.05 -26.21 -27.99
CA GLY A 72 -14.38 -26.53 -29.39
C GLY A 72 -15.87 -26.54 -29.70
N GLY A 73 -16.71 -26.66 -28.67
CA GLY A 73 -18.16 -26.72 -28.77
C GLY A 73 -18.90 -25.56 -28.09
N LYS A 74 -20.23 -25.70 -27.99
CA LYS A 74 -21.11 -24.80 -27.24
C LYS A 74 -21.16 -25.20 -25.77
N PHE A 75 -21.19 -24.22 -24.87
CA PHE A 75 -21.42 -24.49 -23.45
C PHE A 75 -22.83 -25.02 -23.22
N ILE A 76 -23.83 -24.25 -23.66
CA ILE A 76 -25.24 -24.62 -23.59
C ILE A 76 -25.88 -24.38 -24.97
N SER A 77 -26.68 -25.33 -25.45
CA SER A 77 -27.58 -25.15 -26.59
C SER A 77 -29.01 -25.35 -26.11
N ASP A 78 -29.75 -24.27 -25.99
CA ASP A 78 -31.10 -24.26 -25.44
C ASP A 78 -32.14 -23.92 -26.51
N PHE A 79 -32.98 -24.91 -26.82
CA PHE A 79 -34.16 -24.76 -27.67
C PHE A 79 -35.45 -24.85 -26.86
N GLY A 80 -35.38 -25.01 -25.53
CA GLY A 80 -36.54 -25.09 -24.66
C GLY A 80 -37.25 -23.74 -24.47
N THR A 81 -38.37 -23.76 -23.75
CA THR A 81 -39.05 -22.53 -23.33
C THR A 81 -38.92 -22.31 -21.83
N ASP A 82 -38.80 -21.06 -21.41
CA ASP A 82 -38.65 -20.66 -20.00
C ASP A 82 -37.50 -21.36 -19.25
N THR A 83 -36.42 -21.69 -19.95
CA THR A 83 -35.20 -22.22 -19.31
C THR A 83 -34.51 -21.10 -18.51
N LEU A 84 -34.26 -21.36 -17.23
CA LEU A 84 -33.44 -20.51 -16.38
C LEU A 84 -31.98 -20.99 -16.41
N ILE A 85 -31.06 -20.11 -16.81
CA ILE A 85 -29.61 -20.37 -16.76
C ILE A 85 -28.99 -19.36 -15.82
N ASN A 86 -28.47 -19.81 -14.67
CA ASN A 86 -27.93 -18.90 -13.66
C ASN A 86 -26.68 -19.45 -12.96
N LEU A 87 -25.76 -18.57 -12.55
CA LEU A 87 -24.60 -18.93 -11.73
C LEU A 87 -23.77 -20.12 -12.28
N ASN A 88 -23.64 -20.31 -13.59
CA ASN A 88 -22.77 -21.36 -14.15
C ASN A 88 -21.39 -20.79 -14.48
N TYR A 89 -20.35 -21.61 -14.35
CA TYR A 89 -19.02 -21.28 -14.87
C TYR A 89 -18.87 -21.81 -16.29
N PHE A 90 -18.32 -20.98 -17.17
CA PHE A 90 -18.04 -21.30 -18.57
C PHE A 90 -16.58 -21.00 -18.88
N GLY A 91 -15.82 -22.01 -19.28
CA GLY A 91 -14.40 -21.82 -19.57
C GLY A 91 -13.85 -22.83 -20.58
N LYS A 92 -12.70 -22.52 -21.17
CA LYS A 92 -11.93 -23.50 -21.95
C LYS A 92 -11.03 -24.36 -21.07
N THR A 93 -10.76 -23.89 -19.87
CA THR A 93 -10.02 -24.59 -18.83
C THR A 93 -10.86 -24.65 -17.56
N PRO A 94 -10.58 -25.59 -16.64
CA PRO A 94 -11.22 -25.58 -15.33
C PRO A 94 -10.95 -24.26 -14.58
N PRO A 95 -11.89 -23.84 -13.70
CA PRO A 95 -11.74 -22.64 -12.89
C PRO A 95 -10.47 -22.69 -12.04
N SER A 96 -9.83 -21.53 -11.89
CA SER A 96 -8.58 -21.37 -11.15
C SER A 96 -8.78 -20.57 -9.87
N PHE A 97 -7.72 -20.48 -9.07
CA PHE A 97 -7.65 -19.68 -7.86
C PHE A 97 -6.84 -18.40 -8.07
N VAL A 98 -7.27 -17.35 -7.37
CA VAL A 98 -6.58 -16.06 -7.23
C VAL A 98 -6.17 -15.91 -5.77
N ILE A 99 -4.88 -15.66 -5.53
CA ILE A 99 -4.31 -15.52 -4.19
C ILE A 99 -3.80 -14.09 -4.04
N ASN A 100 -4.17 -13.43 -2.95
CA ASN A 100 -3.66 -12.12 -2.59
C ASN A 100 -3.15 -12.13 -1.15
N VAL A 101 -1.95 -11.61 -0.91
CA VAL A 101 -1.49 -11.29 0.45
C VAL A 101 -2.14 -9.98 0.86
N ILE A 102 -2.90 -9.99 1.96
CA ILE A 102 -3.69 -8.83 2.42
C ILE A 102 -3.00 -8.12 3.58
N ALA A 103 -2.37 -8.87 4.47
CA ALA A 103 -1.66 -8.33 5.62
C ALA A 103 -0.47 -9.21 5.98
N GLN A 104 0.51 -8.59 6.62
CA GLN A 104 1.70 -9.23 7.16
C GLN A 104 2.00 -8.57 8.50
N SER A 105 2.42 -9.36 9.48
CA SER A 105 2.88 -8.87 10.78
C SER A 105 3.92 -9.81 11.34
N PHE A 106 4.92 -9.29 12.03
CA PHE A 106 6.03 -10.10 12.54
C PHE A 106 6.43 -9.66 13.95
N SER A 107 7.15 -10.55 14.60
CA SER A 107 7.86 -10.34 15.86
C SER A 107 9.12 -11.22 15.83
N SER A 108 9.90 -11.20 16.90
CA SER A 108 11.07 -12.07 17.04
C SER A 108 10.75 -13.58 17.04
N ILE A 109 9.49 -13.98 17.29
CA ILE A 109 9.10 -15.39 17.46
C ILE A 109 8.04 -15.88 16.48
N ILE A 110 7.25 -14.98 15.89
CA ILE A 110 6.17 -15.35 14.97
C ILE A 110 6.06 -14.37 13.81
N PHE A 111 5.88 -14.91 12.60
CA PHE A 111 5.55 -14.18 11.39
C PHE A 111 4.17 -14.62 10.90
N ASN A 112 3.21 -13.70 10.92
CA ASN A 112 1.84 -13.96 10.49
C ASN A 112 1.56 -13.32 9.14
N ILE A 113 1.00 -14.11 8.23
CA ILE A 113 0.53 -13.66 6.91
C ILE A 113 -0.97 -13.90 6.84
N THR A 114 -1.72 -12.89 6.41
CA THR A 114 -3.12 -13.07 6.03
C THR A 114 -3.22 -13.07 4.52
N ILE A 115 -3.75 -14.16 3.96
CA ILE A 115 -4.02 -14.29 2.53
C ILE A 115 -5.52 -14.37 2.26
N LYS A 116 -5.94 -13.85 1.11
CA LYS A 116 -7.27 -14.05 0.55
C LYS A 116 -7.15 -14.99 -0.64
N ILE A 117 -7.89 -16.10 -0.59
CA ILE A 117 -8.00 -17.04 -1.69
C ILE A 117 -9.38 -16.90 -2.31
N SER A 118 -9.46 -16.38 -3.52
CA SER A 118 -10.70 -16.30 -4.29
C SER A 118 -10.69 -17.38 -5.38
N SER A 119 -11.87 -17.90 -5.71
CA SER A 119 -12.07 -18.74 -6.91
C SER A 119 -12.68 -17.90 -8.03
N GLU A 120 -12.43 -18.29 -9.28
CA GLU A 120 -13.16 -17.77 -10.45
C GLU A 120 -14.65 -18.16 -10.45
N LEU A 121 -15.09 -19.01 -9.53
CA LEU A 121 -16.48 -19.37 -9.33
C LEU A 121 -17.27 -18.29 -8.57
N ASN A 122 -18.42 -17.93 -9.09
CA ASN A 122 -19.36 -16.98 -8.47
C ASN A 122 -20.28 -17.61 -7.41
N PHE A 123 -20.09 -18.90 -7.09
CA PHE A 123 -20.95 -19.66 -6.19
C PHE A 123 -20.18 -20.47 -5.14
N GLY A 124 -18.91 -20.12 -4.91
CA GLY A 124 -18.05 -20.68 -3.88
C GLY A 124 -17.25 -21.90 -4.31
N THR A 125 -16.38 -22.38 -3.41
CA THR A 125 -15.53 -23.57 -3.59
C THR A 125 -15.79 -24.52 -2.43
N ARG A 126 -15.85 -25.83 -2.71
CA ARG A 126 -15.92 -26.88 -1.69
C ARG A 126 -14.54 -27.52 -1.54
N GLU A 127 -14.23 -27.97 -0.32
CA GLU A 127 -13.07 -28.84 -0.05
C GLU A 127 -11.74 -28.25 -0.55
N LEU A 128 -11.51 -26.96 -0.28
CA LEU A 128 -10.24 -26.32 -0.59
C LEU A 128 -9.11 -27.00 0.21
N SER A 129 -8.12 -27.53 -0.50
CA SER A 129 -6.88 -28.05 0.03
C SER A 129 -5.77 -27.04 -0.20
N ILE A 130 -5.01 -26.74 0.85
CA ILE A 130 -3.89 -25.81 0.81
C ILE A 130 -2.67 -26.56 1.37
N GLN A 131 -1.57 -26.56 0.60
CA GLN A 131 -0.26 -26.98 1.09
C GLN A 131 0.73 -25.86 0.84
N MET A 132 1.49 -25.47 1.86
CA MET A 132 2.38 -24.32 1.82
C MET A 132 3.79 -24.70 2.21
N TRP A 133 4.76 -23.98 1.65
CA TRP A 133 6.17 -24.08 2.00
C TRP A 133 6.73 -22.69 2.28
N TRP A 134 7.46 -22.58 3.38
CA TRP A 134 8.17 -21.38 3.78
C TRP A 134 9.67 -21.65 3.74
N ASN A 135 10.39 -20.98 2.85
CA ASN A 135 11.80 -21.24 2.58
C ASN A 135 12.12 -22.72 2.29
N GLY A 136 11.22 -23.40 1.57
CA GLY A 136 11.33 -24.84 1.27
C GLY A 136 10.91 -25.79 2.41
N ILE A 137 10.55 -25.28 3.58
CA ILE A 137 10.05 -26.09 4.71
C ILE A 137 8.53 -26.16 4.62
N LEU A 138 7.97 -27.37 4.70
CA LEU A 138 6.52 -27.59 4.70
C LEU A 138 5.89 -26.92 5.94
N VAL A 139 4.90 -26.05 5.71
CA VAL A 139 4.10 -25.42 6.76
C VAL A 139 3.07 -26.45 7.28
N PRO A 140 3.04 -26.74 8.59
CA PRO A 140 2.03 -27.62 9.17
C PRO A 140 0.60 -27.11 8.90
N SER A 141 -0.35 -28.03 8.70
CA SER A 141 -1.76 -27.66 8.45
C SER A 141 -2.39 -26.89 9.61
N ASN A 142 -1.92 -27.11 10.84
CA ASN A 142 -2.42 -26.40 12.03
C ASN A 142 -2.00 -24.92 12.05
N ASP A 143 -0.98 -24.57 11.28
CA ASP A 143 -0.49 -23.20 11.17
C ASP A 143 -1.16 -22.44 10.00
N ILE A 144 -2.14 -23.06 9.32
CA ILE A 144 -2.96 -22.46 8.27
C ILE A 144 -4.42 -22.46 8.75
N GLU A 145 -4.85 -21.32 9.30
CA GLU A 145 -6.18 -21.16 9.89
C GLU A 145 -7.14 -20.48 8.89
N ASP A 146 -8.28 -21.11 8.60
CA ASP A 146 -9.41 -20.47 7.90
C ASP A 146 -10.17 -19.58 8.88
N ILE A 147 -10.08 -18.26 8.69
CA ILE A 147 -10.76 -17.25 9.52
C ILE A 147 -12.09 -16.79 8.91
N GLY A 148 -12.57 -17.48 7.87
CA GLY A 148 -13.81 -17.20 7.17
C GLY A 148 -13.67 -16.16 6.05
N ASN A 149 -14.73 -16.00 5.25
CA ASN A 149 -14.76 -15.08 4.10
C ASN A 149 -13.61 -15.29 3.09
N SER A 150 -13.16 -16.54 2.95
CA SER A 150 -12.02 -16.94 2.10
C SER A 150 -10.69 -16.29 2.50
N LEU A 151 -10.55 -15.92 3.78
CA LEU A 151 -9.33 -15.41 4.37
C LEU A 151 -8.67 -16.50 5.22
N PHE A 152 -7.34 -16.57 5.11
CA PHE A 152 -6.54 -17.55 5.84
C PHE A 152 -5.41 -16.82 6.56
N ASN A 153 -5.23 -17.12 7.84
CA ASN A 153 -4.08 -16.70 8.63
C ASN A 153 -3.05 -17.81 8.65
N ILE A 154 -1.79 -17.46 8.37
CA ILE A 154 -0.68 -18.40 8.35
C ILE A 154 0.35 -17.96 9.37
N SER A 155 0.67 -18.84 10.31
CA SER A 155 1.70 -18.61 11.32
C SER A 155 3.00 -19.31 10.93
N LEU A 156 4.07 -18.53 10.80
CA LEU A 156 5.37 -19.00 10.32
C LEU A 156 6.46 -18.66 11.34
N THR A 157 7.55 -19.41 11.31
CA THR A 157 8.79 -19.01 11.98
C THR A 157 9.40 -17.82 11.23
N PRO A 158 9.69 -16.69 11.90
CA PRO A 158 10.35 -15.55 11.27
C PRO A 158 11.69 -15.94 10.67
N ILE A 159 11.98 -15.43 9.46
CA ILE A 159 13.30 -15.45 8.85
C ILE A 159 13.59 -14.01 8.45
N PHE A 160 14.55 -13.41 9.13
CA PHE A 160 15.00 -12.06 8.84
C PHE A 160 16.07 -12.10 7.75
N VAL A 161 16.01 -11.13 6.85
CA VAL A 161 16.97 -10.97 5.76
C VAL A 161 17.62 -9.60 5.87
N GLU A 162 18.94 -9.58 5.72
CA GLU A 162 19.72 -8.32 5.74
C GLU A 162 19.58 -7.56 4.41
N PRO A 163 19.83 -6.24 4.40
CA PRO A 163 19.89 -5.48 3.15
C PRO A 163 20.89 -6.10 2.16
N GLY A 164 20.39 -6.55 1.01
CA GLY A 164 21.18 -7.18 -0.05
C GLY A 164 21.12 -8.71 -0.07
N GLU A 165 20.46 -9.35 0.90
CA GLU A 165 20.15 -10.78 0.85
C GLU A 165 18.92 -11.08 -0.02
N ASN A 166 18.79 -12.35 -0.44
CA ASN A 166 17.65 -12.79 -1.22
C ASN A 166 16.40 -12.84 -0.32
N PRO A 167 15.26 -12.29 -0.78
CA PRO A 167 13.99 -12.47 -0.09
C PRO A 167 13.62 -13.95 0.06
N ILE A 168 12.84 -14.25 1.10
CA ILE A 168 12.41 -15.60 1.42
C ILE A 168 11.24 -16.00 0.54
N LEU A 169 11.29 -17.22 0.00
CA LEU A 169 10.27 -17.76 -0.87
C LEU A 169 9.12 -18.35 -0.04
N LEU A 170 7.91 -17.86 -0.32
CA LEU A 170 6.66 -18.49 0.09
C LEU A 170 6.01 -19.14 -1.13
N ASN A 171 5.77 -20.45 -1.04
CA ASN A 171 5.17 -21.24 -2.10
C ASN A 171 3.90 -21.90 -1.57
N MET A 172 2.91 -22.09 -2.43
CA MET A 172 1.75 -22.89 -2.09
C MET A 172 1.15 -23.59 -3.30
N THR A 173 0.56 -24.75 -3.04
CA THR A 173 -0.31 -25.46 -3.96
C THR A 173 -1.72 -25.46 -3.42
N LEU A 174 -2.67 -25.06 -4.25
CA LEU A 174 -4.10 -25.09 -3.94
C LEU A 174 -4.79 -26.09 -4.86
N GLY A 175 -5.68 -26.89 -4.27
CA GLY A 175 -6.51 -27.84 -5.00
C GLY A 175 -7.94 -27.79 -4.46
N ALA A 176 -8.89 -28.08 -5.33
CA ALA A 176 -10.27 -28.37 -4.95
C ALA A 176 -10.91 -29.22 -6.05
N PRO A 177 -11.98 -29.97 -5.76
CA PRO A 177 -12.75 -30.64 -6.79
C PRO A 177 -13.13 -29.69 -7.93
N TYR A 178 -12.93 -30.16 -9.17
CA TYR A 178 -13.32 -29.46 -10.40
C TYR A 178 -12.60 -28.13 -10.66
N HIS A 179 -11.55 -27.83 -9.90
CA HIS A 179 -10.65 -26.71 -10.15
C HIS A 179 -9.37 -27.19 -10.80
N LYS A 180 -8.70 -26.27 -11.49
CA LYS A 180 -7.32 -26.49 -11.90
C LYS A 180 -6.43 -26.28 -10.69
N ASP A 181 -5.57 -27.25 -10.38
CA ASP A 181 -4.54 -27.09 -9.35
C ASP A 181 -3.73 -25.83 -9.61
N LYS A 182 -3.55 -25.03 -8.56
CA LYS A 182 -2.87 -23.74 -8.64
C LYS A 182 -1.59 -23.78 -7.85
N TYR A 183 -0.48 -23.55 -8.52
CA TYR A 183 0.79 -23.22 -7.88
C TYR A 183 0.93 -21.69 -7.78
N TYR A 184 1.23 -21.21 -6.58
CA TYR A 184 1.50 -19.80 -6.30
C TYR A 184 2.86 -19.67 -5.60
N GLN A 185 3.59 -18.61 -5.94
CA GLN A 185 4.84 -18.27 -5.30
C GLN A 185 4.94 -16.75 -5.15
N THR A 186 5.51 -16.31 -4.04
CA THR A 186 5.86 -14.91 -3.81
C THR A 186 7.14 -14.82 -2.98
N LEU A 187 7.82 -13.69 -3.09
CA LEU A 187 9.04 -13.37 -2.36
C LEU A 187 8.70 -12.38 -1.24
N ILE A 188 9.15 -12.68 -0.03
CA ILE A 188 8.90 -11.88 1.17
C ILE A 188 10.25 -11.56 1.82
N ALA A 189 10.55 -10.28 1.96
CA ALA A 189 11.66 -9.82 2.78
C ALA A 189 11.07 -9.26 4.07
N VAL A 190 11.51 -9.80 5.21
CA VAL A 190 11.22 -9.24 6.52
C VAL A 190 12.53 -8.64 7.01
N GLU A 191 12.62 -7.31 6.98
CA GLU A 191 13.71 -6.60 7.62
C GLU A 191 13.60 -6.86 9.12
N GLN A 192 14.73 -7.18 9.77
CA GLN A 192 14.75 -7.24 11.21
C GLN A 192 14.30 -5.87 11.71
N GLU A 193 13.26 -5.82 12.56
CA GLU A 193 13.10 -4.65 13.42
C GLU A 193 14.44 -4.55 14.14
N SER A 194 15.24 -3.56 13.75
CA SER A 194 16.46 -3.23 14.46
C SER A 194 16.08 -3.26 15.92
N GLU A 195 16.77 -4.11 16.72
CA GLU A 195 16.64 -4.06 18.17
C GLU A 195 16.52 -2.61 18.52
N SER A 196 15.43 -2.21 19.18
CA SER A 196 15.14 -0.82 19.47
C SER A 196 16.41 -0.20 20.03
N VAL A 197 17.16 0.47 19.15
CA VAL A 197 18.17 1.42 19.53
C VAL A 197 17.28 2.41 20.25
N SER A 198 17.35 2.39 21.59
CA SER A 198 16.82 3.40 22.49
C SER A 198 16.41 4.60 21.67
N ILE A 199 15.10 4.82 21.50
CA ILE A 199 14.49 5.90 20.71
C ILE A 199 15.52 7.02 20.65
N SER A 200 16.23 7.17 19.52
CA SER A 200 17.09 8.33 19.39
C SER A 200 16.10 9.46 19.32
N ASP A 201 15.92 10.16 20.44
CA ASP A 201 15.00 11.27 20.49
C ASP A 201 15.38 12.20 19.32
N PHE A 202 14.42 12.49 18.43
CA PHE A 202 14.70 13.38 17.31
C PHE A 202 14.88 14.80 17.83
N LEU A 203 15.90 15.50 17.34
CA LEU A 203 16.04 16.95 17.54
C LEU A 203 15.28 17.72 16.46
N PHE A 204 14.52 18.70 16.91
CA PHE A 204 13.86 19.70 16.09
C PHE A 204 14.45 21.06 16.40
N ILE A 205 14.48 21.94 15.39
CA ILE A 205 14.91 23.34 15.53
C ILE A 205 13.86 24.26 14.92
N GLU A 206 13.57 25.36 15.61
CA GLU A 206 12.65 26.40 15.17
C GLU A 206 13.23 27.78 15.47
N ILE A 207 13.23 28.68 14.49
CA ILE A 207 13.61 30.08 14.72
C ILE A 207 12.45 30.79 15.44
N LYS A 208 12.69 31.27 16.65
CA LYS A 208 11.70 31.96 17.49
C LYS A 208 11.72 33.47 17.32
N GLY A 209 12.84 34.04 16.94
CA GLY A 209 12.98 35.46 16.74
C GLY A 209 14.21 35.79 15.92
N GLN A 210 14.12 36.90 15.19
CA GLN A 210 15.23 37.48 14.46
C GLN A 210 15.15 39.00 14.59
N SER A 211 16.28 39.67 14.77
CA SER A 211 16.35 41.13 14.75
C SER A 211 17.61 41.56 14.03
N PHE A 212 17.49 42.55 13.15
CA PHE A 212 18.58 43.00 12.31
C PHE A 212 18.81 44.49 12.51
N SER A 213 20.09 44.89 12.54
CA SER A 213 20.55 46.27 12.59
C SER A 213 21.82 46.44 11.74
N MET A 214 22.31 47.66 11.59
CA MET A 214 23.59 47.91 10.91
C MET A 214 24.80 47.31 11.65
N GLU A 215 24.66 47.00 12.94
CA GLU A 215 25.77 46.52 13.78
C GLU A 215 25.68 45.02 14.06
N GLU A 216 24.47 44.47 14.15
CA GLU A 216 24.23 43.07 14.56
C GLU A 216 23.03 42.45 13.84
N PHE A 217 23.18 41.18 13.50
CA PHE A 217 22.08 40.29 13.14
C PHE A 217 21.90 39.20 14.22
N ASN A 218 20.82 39.32 14.99
CA ASN A 218 20.55 38.46 16.13
C ASN A 218 19.48 37.44 15.78
N ILE A 219 19.74 36.17 16.09
CA ILE A 219 18.80 35.05 15.87
C ILE A 219 18.61 34.32 17.20
N THR A 220 17.34 34.11 17.56
CA THR A 220 16.94 33.23 18.65
C THR A 220 16.26 31.99 18.07
N PHE A 221 16.73 30.81 18.44
CA PHE A 221 16.17 29.54 17.99
C PHE A 221 15.92 28.60 19.17
N TYR A 222 14.96 27.69 19.00
CA TYR A 222 14.52 26.72 19.98
C TYR A 222 14.86 25.32 19.50
N ILE A 223 15.62 24.57 20.29
CA ILE A 223 15.94 23.17 20.04
C ILE A 223 15.15 22.31 21.01
N PHE A 224 14.38 21.36 20.48
CA PHE A 224 13.42 20.57 21.25
C PHE A 224 13.28 19.15 20.73
N ASN A 225 12.73 18.27 21.56
CA ASN A 225 12.42 16.89 21.20
C ASN A 225 10.98 16.73 20.65
N GLU A 226 10.61 15.52 20.26
CA GLU A 226 9.25 15.21 19.77
C GLU A 226 8.12 15.55 20.74
N SER A 227 8.41 15.60 22.05
CA SER A 227 7.47 16.01 23.10
C SER A 227 7.43 17.53 23.31
N SER A 228 8.05 18.32 22.43
CA SER A 228 8.18 19.78 22.54
C SER A 228 8.96 20.27 23.77
N GLN A 229 9.72 19.39 24.42
CA GLN A 229 10.58 19.76 25.54
C GLN A 229 11.92 20.32 25.02
N GLY A 230 12.30 21.49 25.51
CA GLY A 230 13.55 22.15 25.16
C GLY A 230 14.77 21.36 25.66
N ILE A 231 15.78 21.24 24.81
CA ILE A 231 17.01 20.50 25.10
C ILE A 231 18.14 21.48 25.39
N ASP A 232 18.63 21.46 26.63
CA ASP A 232 19.79 22.22 27.06
C ASP A 232 21.08 21.40 26.87
N SER A 233 22.21 22.06 26.65
CA SER A 233 23.55 21.43 26.50
C SER A 233 23.80 20.72 25.16
N VAL A 234 23.17 21.21 24.10
CA VAL A 234 23.43 20.82 22.72
C VAL A 234 24.78 21.41 22.23
N THR A 235 25.55 20.61 21.49
CA THR A 235 26.71 21.09 20.72
C THR A 235 26.23 21.60 19.38
N ILE A 236 26.53 22.86 19.06
CA ILE A 236 26.11 23.50 17.81
C ILE A 236 27.36 23.91 17.05
N GLN A 237 27.52 23.36 15.86
CA GLN A 237 28.43 23.88 14.85
C GLN A 237 27.63 24.74 13.89
N MET A 238 27.97 26.01 13.72
CA MET A 238 27.19 26.95 12.93
C MET A 238 28.09 27.70 11.96
N TRP A 239 27.65 27.84 10.71
CA TRP A 239 28.31 28.62 9.68
C TRP A 239 27.38 29.71 9.17
N TRP A 240 27.89 30.93 9.11
CA TRP A 240 27.23 32.10 8.54
C TRP A 240 28.03 32.56 7.32
N ASN A 241 27.44 32.47 6.12
CA ASN A 241 28.10 32.76 4.86
C ASN A 241 29.45 32.02 4.69
N GLY A 242 29.49 30.75 5.11
CA GLY A 242 30.68 29.91 5.07
C GLY A 242 31.72 30.16 6.18
N SER A 243 31.53 31.16 7.04
CA SER A 243 32.40 31.42 8.20
C SER A 243 31.86 30.72 9.45
N ASP A 244 32.72 30.00 10.18
CA ASP A 244 32.36 29.33 11.43
C ASP A 244 32.08 30.37 12.53
N VAL A 245 30.86 30.34 13.06
CA VAL A 245 30.35 31.22 14.14
C VAL A 245 29.89 30.42 15.35
N SER A 246 30.29 29.15 15.46
CA SER A 246 29.86 28.21 16.52
C SER A 246 30.14 28.76 17.93
N SER A 247 31.24 29.49 18.11
CA SER A 247 31.63 30.08 19.40
C SER A 247 30.75 31.25 19.84
N SER A 248 29.97 31.84 18.93
CA SER A 248 29.08 32.97 19.20
C SER A 248 27.67 32.53 19.64
N VAL A 249 27.43 31.21 19.67
CA VAL A 249 26.14 30.65 20.08
C VAL A 249 26.06 30.55 21.60
N HIS A 250 25.06 31.20 22.18
CA HIS A 250 24.78 31.25 23.61
C HIS A 250 23.54 30.42 23.95
N ASN A 251 23.67 29.50 24.90
CA ASN A 251 22.51 28.80 25.48
C ASN A 251 21.81 29.72 26.49
N LEU A 252 20.54 30.04 26.27
CA LEU A 252 19.69 30.84 27.15
C LEU A 252 18.90 29.98 28.16
N GLY A 253 18.94 28.65 28.01
CA GLY A 253 18.25 27.68 28.85
C GLY A 253 16.87 27.28 28.33
N SER A 254 16.35 26.16 28.84
CA SER A 254 15.08 25.57 28.39
C SER A 254 15.02 25.35 26.88
N GLY A 255 16.13 24.97 26.24
CA GLY A 255 16.22 24.74 24.80
C GLY A 255 16.29 25.99 23.93
N LEU A 256 16.35 27.20 24.50
CA LEU A 256 16.53 28.43 23.75
C LEU A 256 18.00 28.77 23.56
N TYR A 257 18.34 29.17 22.35
CA TYR A 257 19.69 29.54 21.94
C TYR A 257 19.66 30.88 21.22
N PHE A 258 20.74 31.63 21.36
CA PHE A 258 20.91 32.95 20.77
C PHE A 258 22.25 33.04 20.07
N VAL A 259 22.30 33.68 18.91
CA VAL A 259 23.54 34.02 18.23
C VAL A 259 23.45 35.45 17.72
N SER A 260 24.54 36.20 17.89
CA SER A 260 24.75 37.51 17.26
C SER A 260 25.77 37.36 16.15
N LEU A 261 25.39 37.76 14.95
CA LEU A 261 26.15 37.61 13.72
C LEU A 261 26.48 38.98 13.13
N GLU A 262 27.58 39.05 12.38
CA GLU A 262 27.86 40.24 11.58
C GLU A 262 26.78 40.38 10.49
N PRO A 263 26.15 41.57 10.37
CA PRO A 263 25.10 41.80 9.40
C PRO A 263 25.68 41.79 7.98
N ILE A 264 25.00 41.07 7.08
CA ILE A 264 25.31 41.06 5.65
C ILE A 264 24.01 41.35 4.90
N THR A 265 24.02 42.43 4.13
CA THR A 265 22.92 42.83 3.26
C THR A 265 23.11 42.23 1.87
N VAL A 266 22.01 41.93 1.20
CA VAL A 266 22.00 41.47 -0.19
C VAL A 266 21.12 42.40 -1.00
N ILE A 267 21.60 42.86 -2.16
CA ILE A 267 20.81 43.68 -3.07
C ILE A 267 19.91 42.80 -3.95
N PRO A 268 18.77 43.32 -4.45
CA PRO A 268 17.89 42.56 -5.35
C PRO A 268 18.65 41.95 -6.52
N GLY A 269 18.56 40.61 -6.65
CA GLY A 269 19.22 39.83 -7.70
C GLY A 269 20.51 39.12 -7.26
N GLU A 270 21.00 39.36 -6.05
CA GLU A 270 22.08 38.56 -5.44
C GLU A 270 21.56 37.27 -4.79
N ASP A 271 22.46 36.29 -4.66
CA ASP A 271 22.15 35.04 -3.98
C ASP A 271 21.93 35.28 -2.47
N PRO A 272 20.94 34.61 -1.86
CA PRO A 272 20.68 34.74 -0.44
C PRO A 272 21.78 34.08 0.39
N ILE A 273 21.92 34.51 1.64
CA ILE A 273 23.00 34.09 2.52
C ILE A 273 22.62 32.80 3.23
N LEU A 274 23.50 31.80 3.15
CA LEU A 274 23.27 30.53 3.79
C LEU A 274 23.67 30.58 5.28
N LEU A 275 22.74 30.18 6.14
CA LEU A 275 22.98 29.81 7.52
C LEU A 275 22.89 28.28 7.65
N GLU A 276 23.99 27.66 8.03
CA GLU A 276 24.11 26.21 8.24
C GLU A 276 24.38 25.90 9.70
N MET A 277 23.76 24.83 10.20
CA MET A 277 23.93 24.34 11.56
C MET A 277 24.02 22.82 11.57
N ASN A 278 25.00 22.27 12.29
CA ASN A 278 25.01 20.89 12.74
C ASN A 278 24.84 20.86 14.25
N ILE A 279 23.91 20.03 14.70
CA ILE A 279 23.41 20.02 16.06
C ILE A 279 23.57 18.61 16.60
N SER A 280 24.24 18.44 17.73
CA SER A 280 24.37 17.14 18.39
C SER A 280 24.13 17.24 19.89
N ALA A 281 23.36 16.29 20.44
CA ALA A 281 23.08 16.19 21.86
C ALA A 281 23.17 14.73 22.30
N THR A 282 23.64 14.50 23.53
CA THR A 282 23.78 13.12 24.04
C THR A 282 22.42 12.45 24.14
N GLY A 283 22.25 11.30 23.50
CA GLY A 283 20.97 10.57 23.45
C GLY A 283 20.07 10.93 22.27
N TYR A 284 20.50 11.85 21.41
CA TYR A 284 19.74 12.31 20.24
C TYR A 284 20.51 12.03 18.95
N GLU A 285 19.78 11.87 17.84
CA GLU A 285 20.40 11.82 16.50
C GLU A 285 20.96 13.20 16.12
N GLU A 286 22.12 13.24 15.46
CA GLU A 286 22.68 14.49 14.95
C GLU A 286 21.80 15.08 13.86
N LYS A 287 21.65 16.41 13.86
CA LYS A 287 20.79 17.12 12.92
C LYS A 287 21.54 18.20 12.18
N SER A 288 21.49 18.14 10.84
CA SER A 288 21.87 19.24 9.97
C SER A 288 20.66 20.09 9.60
N PHE A 289 20.80 21.41 9.70
CA PHE A 289 19.81 22.40 9.32
C PHE A 289 20.47 23.45 8.43
N GLY A 290 19.81 23.85 7.35
CA GLY A 290 20.25 24.92 6.47
C GLY A 290 19.07 25.80 6.07
N THR A 291 19.25 27.12 6.15
CA THR A 291 18.26 28.09 5.67
C THR A 291 18.94 29.26 4.95
N TYR A 292 18.27 29.80 3.95
CA TYR A 292 18.73 30.97 3.22
C TYR A 292 18.06 32.23 3.77
N ILE A 293 18.86 33.26 4.05
CA ILE A 293 18.45 34.53 4.65
C ILE A 293 18.83 35.66 3.70
N THR A 294 17.88 36.53 3.41
CA THR A 294 18.03 37.72 2.58
C THR A 294 17.65 38.92 3.43
N VAL A 295 18.55 39.88 3.58
CA VAL A 295 18.26 41.14 4.28
C VAL A 295 18.44 42.29 3.31
N ASP A 296 17.34 42.96 3.03
CA ASP A 296 17.30 44.12 2.14
C ASP A 296 17.88 45.35 2.89
N PRO A 297 18.87 46.07 2.33
CA PRO A 297 19.44 47.25 2.95
C PRO A 297 18.42 48.36 3.23
N ASP A 298 17.34 48.47 2.43
CA ASP A 298 16.30 49.49 2.59
C ASP A 298 15.47 49.27 3.88
N VAL A 299 15.34 48.01 4.31
CA VAL A 299 14.67 47.63 5.57
C VAL A 299 15.42 48.17 6.80
N ILE A 300 16.74 48.35 6.69
CA ILE A 300 17.57 48.85 7.80
C ILE A 300 17.57 50.37 7.86
N LEU A 301 17.46 51.02 6.70
CA LEU A 301 17.48 52.48 6.57
C LEU A 301 16.11 53.12 6.87
N GLY A 302 15.05 52.32 7.03
CA GLY A 302 13.70 52.78 7.33
C GLY A 302 13.04 53.51 6.16
N ASP A 303 13.50 53.25 4.93
CA ASP A 303 12.93 53.83 3.72
C ASP A 303 11.77 52.94 3.24
N ASP A 304 10.58 53.18 3.77
CA ASP A 304 9.34 52.44 3.48
C ASP A 304 8.79 52.71 2.05
N SER A 305 9.62 53.18 1.11
CA SER A 305 9.18 53.77 -0.15
C SER A 305 9.30 52.90 -1.41
N THR A 306 9.69 51.63 -1.28
CA THR A 306 9.67 50.67 -2.40
C THR A 306 8.95 49.39 -1.99
N GLY A 307 7.73 49.20 -2.53
CA GLY A 307 7.12 47.87 -2.57
C GLY A 307 8.06 46.94 -3.33
N GLY A 308 8.81 46.13 -2.57
CA GLY A 308 9.93 45.33 -3.08
C GLY A 308 9.55 44.51 -4.30
N GLU A 309 10.33 44.64 -5.37
CA GLU A 309 10.22 43.80 -6.55
C GLU A 309 10.41 42.32 -6.15
N GLU A 310 9.54 41.45 -6.63
CA GLU A 310 9.57 40.02 -6.32
C GLU A 310 10.90 39.39 -6.77
N ILE A 311 11.58 38.68 -5.85
CA ILE A 311 12.76 37.86 -6.22
C ILE A 311 12.29 36.67 -7.07
N PRO A 312 12.73 36.54 -8.34
CA PRO A 312 12.28 35.48 -9.22
C PRO A 312 12.62 34.09 -8.65
N GLY A 313 11.61 33.24 -8.42
CA GLY A 313 11.78 31.86 -7.95
C GLY A 313 11.38 31.60 -6.49
N TYR A 314 11.05 32.65 -5.74
CA TYR A 314 10.60 32.56 -4.34
C TYR A 314 9.22 33.19 -4.15
N SER A 315 8.45 32.70 -3.17
CA SER A 315 7.18 33.32 -2.76
C SER A 315 7.39 34.12 -1.47
N ILE A 316 6.94 35.38 -1.46
CA ILE A 316 7.01 36.27 -0.30
C ILE A 316 5.72 36.09 0.53
N PHE A 317 5.85 35.76 1.81
CA PHE A 317 4.73 35.77 2.77
C PHE A 317 4.95 36.83 3.83
N PHE A 318 4.01 37.77 3.93
CA PHE A 318 3.95 38.75 5.02
C PHE A 318 3.01 38.21 6.10
N ILE A 319 3.52 37.92 7.30
CA ILE A 319 2.67 37.64 8.47
C ILE A 319 2.84 38.80 9.44
N GLY A 320 1.89 39.74 9.38
CA GLY A 320 1.81 40.84 10.34
C GLY A 320 1.02 40.43 11.58
N LEU A 321 1.62 40.61 12.75
CA LEU A 321 0.90 40.60 14.02
C LEU A 321 1.22 41.90 14.77
N THR A 322 0.27 42.83 14.74
CA THR A 322 0.33 44.06 15.53
C THR A 322 -0.08 43.79 16.97
N ALA A 323 0.77 44.12 17.93
CA ALA A 323 0.35 44.50 19.28
C ALA A 323 1.37 45.47 19.91
N VAL A 324 1.06 46.76 19.74
CA VAL A 324 1.35 47.93 20.61
C VAL A 324 2.68 47.94 21.38
N GLY A 325 3.62 48.77 20.88
CA GLY A 325 4.72 49.32 21.66
C GLY A 325 6.10 49.10 21.04
N THR A 326 6.40 49.85 19.97
CA THR A 326 7.75 50.12 19.43
C THR A 326 8.76 48.98 19.47
N ILE A 327 8.77 48.16 18.41
CA ILE A 327 9.91 47.62 17.63
C ILE A 327 9.25 46.91 16.44
N GLY A 328 9.53 47.36 15.22
CA GLY A 328 8.98 46.75 14.00
C GLY A 328 9.60 45.37 13.80
N LEU A 329 8.80 44.30 13.93
CA LEU A 329 9.18 42.95 13.54
C LEU A 329 8.54 42.65 12.19
N ILE A 330 9.34 42.72 11.13
CA ILE A 330 8.98 42.24 9.80
C ILE A 330 9.63 40.87 9.64
N TYR A 331 8.80 39.83 9.48
CA TYR A 331 9.27 38.50 9.09
C TYR A 331 9.23 38.40 7.57
N VAL A 332 10.37 38.07 6.96
CA VAL A 332 10.44 37.67 5.56
C VAL A 332 10.94 36.22 5.53
N ILE A 333 10.09 35.29 5.11
CA ILE A 333 10.44 33.87 4.93
C ILE A 333 10.34 33.56 3.44
N PHE A 334 11.46 33.14 2.84
CA PHE A 334 11.50 32.69 1.44
C PHE A 334 11.36 31.17 1.37
N LYS A 335 10.31 30.68 0.69
CA LYS A 335 10.19 29.26 0.32
C LYS A 335 10.46 29.10 -1.17
N ARG A 336 11.44 28.26 -1.54
CA ARG A 336 11.71 27.91 -2.94
C ARG A 336 10.48 27.24 -3.54
N LYS A 337 10.03 27.71 -4.71
CA LYS A 337 8.94 27.05 -5.45
C LYS A 337 9.44 25.67 -5.89
N GLN A 338 8.87 24.59 -5.34
CA GLN A 338 9.08 23.26 -5.91
C GLN A 338 8.44 23.25 -7.30
N GLN A 339 9.25 23.08 -8.34
CA GLN A 339 8.76 22.84 -9.69
C GLN A 339 8.12 21.44 -9.71
N ILE A 340 6.86 21.36 -10.14
CA ILE A 340 6.21 20.12 -10.57
C ILE A 340 6.57 19.89 -12.03
#